data_AF-A0A7S2UQ70-F1
#
_entry.id   AF-A0A7S2UQ70-F1
#
_cell.length_a   1.000
_cell.length_b   1.000
_cell.length_c   1.000
_cell.angle_alpha   90.00
_cell.angle_beta   90.00
_cell.angle_gamma   90.00
#
_symmetry.space_group_name_H-M   'P 1'
#
loop_
_entity.id
_entity.type
_entity.pdbx_description
1 polymer ?
#
loop_
_entity_poly.entity_id
_entity_poly.type
_entity_poly.pdbx_seq_one_letter_code
_entity_poly.pdbx_strand_id
1 'polypeptide(L)'
;KEECESLISEAKATIVAGLQKDNAEAEEGTANGSSSSYARTNSQLGEARVSQLPKGCAMLGQALRERLGPMLESRYGISANDIVLYDGLVLSHVGPSQSQPVHRDASLLTINVALSPISEYGGGGGTYFEGL
;
A
#
# COMPACT_ATOMS: atom_id res chain seq x y z
N LYS A 1 -14.96 -10.83 0.36
CA LYS A 1 -14.12 -11.58 -0.61
C LYS A 1 -14.05 -10.82 -1.93
N GLU A 2 -15.20 -10.56 -2.57
CA GLU A 2 -15.29 -9.76 -3.81
C GLU A 2 -14.68 -8.35 -3.69
N GLU A 3 -14.91 -7.67 -2.56
CA GLU A 3 -14.27 -6.38 -2.23
C GLU A 3 -12.74 -6.44 -2.26
N CYS A 4 -12.14 -7.45 -1.61
CA CYS A 4 -10.68 -7.61 -1.55
C CYS A 4 -10.10 -7.96 -2.93
N GLU A 5 -10.77 -8.83 -3.69
CA GLU A 5 -10.37 -9.20 -5.05
C GLU A 5 -10.40 -7.98 -5.99
N SER A 6 -11.42 -7.12 -5.86
CA SER A 6 -11.52 -5.86 -6.60
C SER A 6 -10.35 -4.92 -6.28
N LEU A 7 -10.02 -4.75 -5.00
CA LEU A 7 -8.86 -3.94 -4.57
C LEU A 7 -7.55 -4.49 -5.09
N ILE A 8 -7.34 -5.80 -4.97
CA ILE A 8 -6.14 -6.48 -5.46
C ILE A 8 -6.00 -6.28 -6.97
N SER A 9 -7.10 -6.44 -7.72
CA SER A 9 -7.09 -6.26 -9.17
C SER A 9 -6.77 -4.82 -9.56
N GLU A 10 -7.36 -3.82 -8.89
CA GLU A 10 -7.10 -2.40 -9.14
C GLU A 10 -5.64 -2.04 -8.81
N ALA A 11 -5.13 -2.49 -7.66
CA ALA A 11 -3.75 -2.25 -7.26
C ALA A 11 -2.75 -2.87 -8.24
N LYS A 12 -2.99 -4.11 -8.67
CA LYS A 12 -2.16 -4.79 -9.68
C LYS A 12 -2.15 -4.04 -11.01
N ALA A 13 -3.32 -3.58 -11.47
CA ALA A 13 -3.42 -2.79 -12.70
C ALA A 13 -2.61 -1.49 -12.60
N THR A 14 -2.70 -0.78 -11.47
CA THR A 14 -1.94 0.44 -11.22
C THR A 14 -0.43 0.20 -11.19
N ILE A 15 0.02 -0.87 -10.52
CA ILE A 15 1.44 -1.25 -10.48
C ILE A 15 1.96 -1.57 -11.89
N VAL A 16 1.24 -2.38 -12.66
CA VAL A 16 1.64 -2.76 -14.02
C VAL A 16 1.70 -1.54 -14.94
N ALA A 17 0.70 -0.66 -14.88
CA ALA A 17 0.68 0.57 -15.66
C ALA A 17 1.87 1.48 -15.29
N GLY A 18 2.19 1.60 -14.00
CA GLY A 18 3.36 2.34 -13.53
C GLY A 18 4.68 1.75 -14.02
N LEU A 19 4.86 0.43 -13.96
CA LEU A 19 6.05 -0.25 -14.49
C LEU A 19 6.21 -0.05 -16.00
N GLN A 20 5.12 -0.12 -16.76
CA GLN A 20 5.14 0.12 -18.21
C GLN A 20 5.56 1.56 -18.53
N LYS A 21 5.04 2.54 -17.78
CA LYS A 21 5.42 3.94 -17.92
C LYS A 21 6.90 4.16 -17.59
N ASP A 22 7.38 3.61 -16.47
CA ASP A 22 8.78 3.73 -16.06
C ASP A 22 9.74 3.13 -17.12
N ASN A 23 9.35 2.01 -17.74
CA ASN A 23 10.14 1.39 -18.82
C ASN A 23 10.17 2.25 -20.10
N ALA A 24 9.03 2.82 -20.51
CA ALA A 24 8.97 3.70 -21.67
C ALA A 24 9.82 4.97 -21.47
N GLU A 25 9.75 5.57 -20.27
CA GLU A 25 10.56 6.74 -19.91
C GLU A 25 12.06 6.39 -19.85
N ALA A 26 12.41 5.18 -19.40
CA ALA A 26 13.79 4.70 -19.42
C ALA A 26 14.32 4.52 -20.85
N GLU A 27 13.55 3.90 -21.74
CA GLU A 27 13.92 3.72 -23.15
C GLU A 27 14.15 5.08 -23.85
N GLU A 28 13.29 6.07 -23.59
CA GLU A 28 13.47 7.45 -24.09
C GLU A 28 14.65 8.18 -23.43
N GLY A 29 14.86 8.01 -22.13
CA GLY A 29 15.94 8.66 -21.37
C GLY A 29 17.34 8.12 -21.67
N THR A 30 17.47 6.84 -22.02
CA THR A 30 18.75 6.23 -22.40
C THR A 30 19.30 6.82 -23.71
N ALA A 31 18.42 7.33 -24.59
CA ALA A 31 18.81 8.08 -25.78
C ALA A 31 19.46 9.45 -25.46
N ASN A 32 19.22 10.00 -24.26
CA ASN A 32 19.72 11.32 -23.81
C ASN A 32 20.83 11.26 -22.75
N GLY A 33 21.38 10.07 -22.44
CA GLY A 33 22.66 9.93 -21.73
C GLY A 33 22.69 10.34 -20.25
N SER A 34 21.56 10.58 -19.59
CA SER A 34 21.52 10.99 -18.18
C SER A 34 21.37 9.79 -17.23
N SER A 35 22.49 9.33 -16.66
CA SER A 35 22.50 8.32 -15.60
C SER A 35 22.22 8.98 -14.24
N SER A 36 20.95 9.23 -13.93
CA SER A 36 20.54 9.64 -12.58
C SER A 36 20.25 8.41 -11.72
N SER A 37 20.87 8.36 -10.54
CA SER A 37 20.57 7.39 -9.48
C SER A 37 19.15 7.64 -8.95
N TYR A 38 18.14 7.21 -9.69
CA TYR A 38 16.75 7.38 -9.28
C TYR A 38 16.41 6.42 -8.14
N ALA A 39 15.82 6.97 -7.08
CA ALA A 39 15.12 6.19 -6.08
C ALA A 39 14.07 5.30 -6.79
N ARG A 40 13.91 4.05 -6.32
CA ARG A 40 12.92 3.14 -6.90
C ARG A 40 11.53 3.75 -6.81
N THR A 41 10.74 3.61 -7.88
CA THR A 41 9.35 4.05 -7.90
C THR A 41 8.48 3.09 -7.07
N ASN A 42 7.28 3.53 -6.65
CA ASN A 42 6.33 2.67 -5.92
C ASN A 42 6.02 1.39 -6.73
N SER A 43 5.84 1.52 -8.05
CA SER A 43 5.56 0.39 -8.96
C SER A 43 6.70 -0.64 -8.97
N GLN A 44 7.96 -0.18 -8.95
CA GLN A 44 9.14 -1.03 -8.84
C GLN A 44 9.25 -1.75 -7.49
N LEU A 45 8.68 -1.16 -6.44
CA LEU A 45 8.54 -1.78 -5.12
C LEU A 45 7.31 -2.70 -5.02
N GLY A 46 6.46 -2.75 -6.05
CA GLY A 46 5.22 -3.52 -6.04
C GLY A 46 4.12 -2.84 -5.22
N GLU A 47 4.15 -1.52 -5.09
CA GLU A 47 3.24 -0.75 -4.25
C GLU A 47 2.30 0.13 -5.08
N ALA A 48 1.01 0.13 -4.72
CA ALA A 48 0.03 1.05 -5.27
C ALA A 48 -0.47 2.00 -4.19
N ARG A 49 -0.35 3.32 -4.40
CA ARG A 49 -0.92 4.31 -3.49
C ARG A 49 -2.43 4.33 -3.60
N VAL A 50 -3.14 4.28 -2.47
CA VAL A 50 -4.61 4.31 -2.42
C VAL A 50 -5.18 5.57 -3.06
N SER A 51 -4.44 6.69 -3.03
CA SER A 51 -4.81 7.92 -3.75
C SER A 51 -4.91 7.74 -5.28
N GLN A 52 -4.27 6.71 -5.83
CA GLN A 52 -4.32 6.31 -7.25
C GLN A 52 -5.29 5.15 -7.51
N LEU A 53 -6.04 4.72 -6.49
CA LEU A 53 -7.00 3.61 -6.55
C LEU A 53 -8.40 4.17 -6.28
N PRO A 54 -9.16 4.61 -7.31
CA PRO A 54 -10.48 5.18 -7.12
C PRO A 54 -11.44 4.30 -6.30
N LYS A 55 -11.49 2.99 -6.58
CA LYS A 55 -12.33 2.08 -5.81
C LYS A 55 -11.75 1.88 -4.42
N GLY A 56 -10.43 1.74 -4.29
CA GLY A 56 -9.72 1.67 -3.01
C GLY A 56 -10.01 2.84 -2.08
N CYS A 57 -9.95 4.06 -2.60
CA CYS A 57 -10.23 5.28 -1.86
C CYS A 57 -11.69 5.32 -1.38
N ALA A 58 -12.64 4.99 -2.26
CA ALA A 58 -14.06 4.95 -1.91
C ALA A 58 -14.35 3.90 -0.82
N MET A 59 -13.81 2.69 -0.97
CA MET A 59 -13.97 1.60 -0.02
C MET A 59 -13.34 1.92 1.34
N LEU A 60 -12.14 2.49 1.35
CA LEU A 60 -11.47 2.89 2.59
C LEU A 60 -12.24 4.02 3.28
N GLY A 61 -12.71 5.01 2.53
CA GLY A 61 -13.53 6.09 3.07
C GLY A 61 -14.82 5.58 3.70
N GLN A 62 -15.48 4.59 3.08
CA GLN A 62 -16.64 3.92 3.67
C GLN A 62 -16.27 3.15 4.94
N ALA A 63 -15.22 2.33 4.90
CA ALA A 63 -14.76 1.55 6.05
C ALA A 63 -14.35 2.44 7.24
N LEU A 64 -13.71 3.57 6.97
CA LEU A 64 -13.35 4.57 7.99
C LEU A 64 -14.59 5.12 8.70
N ARG A 65 -15.63 5.49 7.96
CA ARG A 65 -16.86 6.04 8.54
C ARG A 65 -17.70 4.99 9.26
N GLU A 66 -17.88 3.82 8.66
CA GLU A 66 -18.87 2.85 9.13
C GLU A 66 -18.33 1.88 10.18
N ARG A 67 -17.01 1.65 10.20
CA ARG A 67 -16.40 0.56 11.00
C ARG A 67 -15.24 1.05 11.85
N LEU A 68 -14.23 1.65 11.23
CA LEU A 68 -12.98 1.98 11.94
C LEU A 68 -13.16 3.17 12.89
N GLY A 69 -13.82 4.24 12.46
CA GLY A 69 -14.10 5.40 13.31
C GLY A 69 -14.79 5.03 14.63
N PRO A 70 -15.96 4.36 14.59
CA PRO A 70 -16.63 3.88 15.80
C PRO A 70 -15.76 2.96 16.68
N MET A 71 -14.95 2.11 16.05
CA MET A 71 -14.03 1.22 16.77
C MET A 71 -12.91 2.00 17.49
N LEU A 72 -12.37 3.04 16.86
CA LEU A 72 -11.31 3.87 17.44
C LEU A 72 -11.84 4.70 18.61
N GLU A 73 -13.03 5.27 18.47
CA GLU A 73 -13.67 6.02 19.53
C GLU A 73 -13.99 5.11 20.72
N SER A 74 -14.60 3.95 20.46
CA SER A 74 -14.95 2.99 21.53
C SER A 74 -13.73 2.42 22.24
N ARG A 75 -12.63 2.15 21.54
CA ARG A 75 -11.47 1.44 22.11
C ARG A 75 -10.41 2.36 22.69
N TYR A 76 -10.25 3.55 22.11
CA TYR A 76 -9.16 4.47 22.44
C TYR A 76 -9.64 5.88 22.78
N GLY A 77 -10.94 6.18 22.69
CA GLY A 77 -11.48 7.52 22.93
C GLY A 77 -11.09 8.53 21.85
N ILE A 78 -10.65 8.06 20.68
CA ILE A 78 -10.22 8.91 19.57
C ILE A 78 -11.39 9.15 18.64
N SER A 79 -11.81 10.40 18.48
CA SER A 79 -12.86 10.77 17.53
C SER A 79 -12.38 10.55 16.10
N ALA A 80 -13.26 10.01 15.25
CA ALA A 80 -12.98 9.86 13.82
C ALA A 80 -12.72 11.20 13.10
N ASN A 81 -13.18 12.32 13.69
CA ASN A 81 -12.95 13.66 13.14
C ASN A 81 -11.55 14.21 13.49
N ASP A 82 -10.85 13.61 14.45
CA ASP A 82 -9.52 14.04 14.90
C ASP A 82 -8.40 13.29 14.17
N ILE A 83 -8.75 12.35 13.30
CA ILE A 83 -7.81 11.56 12.50
C ILE A 83 -8.01 11.85 11.02
N VAL A 84 -6.90 11.85 10.29
CA VAL A 84 -6.88 11.96 8.84
C VAL A 84 -6.07 10.81 8.26
N LEU A 85 -6.49 10.31 7.11
CA LEU A 85 -5.68 9.37 6.34
C LEU A 85 -4.45 10.12 5.80
N TYR A 86 -3.29 9.85 6.40
CA TYR A 86 -2.03 10.46 5.97
C TYR A 86 -1.48 9.80 4.70
N ASP A 87 -1.37 8.46 4.71
CA ASP A 87 -0.94 7.66 3.57
C ASP A 87 -1.66 6.31 3.57
N GLY A 88 -1.76 5.71 2.39
CA GLY A 88 -2.36 4.40 2.20
C GLY A 88 -1.74 3.70 1.00
N LEU A 89 -1.32 2.45 1.20
CA LEU A 89 -0.61 1.64 0.21
C LEU A 89 -1.22 0.25 0.14
N VAL A 90 -1.34 -0.30 -1.06
CA VAL A 90 -1.59 -1.72 -1.30
C VAL A 90 -0.26 -2.33 -1.77
N LEU A 91 0.26 -3.26 -0.97
CA LEU A 91 1.53 -3.93 -1.23
C LEU A 91 1.28 -5.23 -1.99
N SER A 92 2.00 -5.42 -3.09
CA SER A 92 1.95 -6.63 -3.91
C SER A 92 3.31 -7.33 -3.93
N HIS A 93 3.29 -8.66 -3.96
CA HIS A 93 4.50 -9.48 -4.15
C HIS A 93 5.01 -9.49 -5.60
N VAL A 94 4.52 -8.60 -6.46
CA VAL A 94 5.00 -8.46 -7.84
C VAL A 94 6.40 -7.83 -7.89
N GLY A 95 6.78 -7.06 -6.86
CA GLY A 95 8.14 -6.56 -6.66
C GLY A 95 9.03 -7.54 -5.87
N PRO A 96 10.36 -7.31 -5.81
CA PRO A 96 11.26 -8.11 -4.97
C PRO A 96 10.74 -8.09 -3.53
N SER A 97 10.45 -9.25 -2.95
CA SER A 97 10.01 -9.34 -1.56
C SER A 97 11.14 -8.86 -0.65
N GLN A 98 11.08 -7.59 -0.24
CA GLN A 98 12.02 -7.06 0.73
C GLN A 98 11.30 -7.02 2.07
N SER A 99 11.81 -7.80 3.02
CA SER A 99 11.43 -7.61 4.42
C SER A 99 11.72 -6.16 4.78
N GLN A 100 10.70 -5.46 5.27
CA GLN A 100 10.89 -4.11 5.77
C GLN A 100 11.80 -4.17 7.01
N PRO A 101 12.84 -3.34 7.11
CA PRO A 101 13.67 -3.27 8.31
C PRO A 101 12.81 -2.86 9.52
N VAL A 102 13.28 -3.11 10.74
CA VAL A 102 12.60 -2.61 11.94
C VAL A 102 12.53 -1.07 11.87
N HIS A 103 11.32 -0.53 11.98
CA HIS A 103 11.06 0.90 11.89
C HIS A 103 9.85 1.30 12.72
N ARG A 104 9.62 2.62 12.81
CA ARG A 104 8.38 3.21 13.31
C ARG A 104 7.69 3.90 12.15
N ASP A 105 6.39 3.70 12.05
CA ASP A 105 5.59 4.43 11.08
C ASP A 105 5.49 5.91 11.47
N ALA A 106 5.45 6.78 10.46
CA ALA A 106 5.18 8.20 10.63
C ALA A 106 3.67 8.47 10.79
N SER A 107 3.01 7.73 11.69
CA SER A 107 1.57 7.78 11.91
C SER A 107 1.25 7.70 13.41
N LEU A 108 0.09 8.24 13.81
CA LEU A 108 -0.44 8.01 15.16
C LEU A 108 -0.94 6.55 15.31
N LEU A 109 -1.50 6.01 14.23
CA LEU A 109 -2.03 4.66 14.13
C LEU A 109 -1.79 4.14 12.72
N THR A 110 -1.25 2.93 12.62
CA THR A 110 -1.20 2.17 11.37
C THR A 110 -2.19 1.01 11.43
N ILE A 111 -2.91 0.83 10.33
CA ILE A 111 -3.81 -0.31 10.12
C ILE A 111 -3.23 -1.14 8.98
N ASN A 112 -2.87 -2.39 9.28
CA ASN A 112 -2.42 -3.36 8.28
C ASN A 112 -3.50 -4.44 8.09
N VAL A 113 -3.95 -4.61 6.84
CA VAL A 113 -5.03 -5.55 6.48
C VAL A 113 -4.50 -6.53 5.44
N ALA A 114 -4.54 -7.82 5.77
CA ALA A 114 -4.27 -8.87 4.79
C ALA A 114 -5.43 -8.94 3.77
N LEU A 115 -5.11 -8.77 2.48
CA LEU A 115 -6.10 -8.79 1.40
C LEU A 115 -6.26 -10.17 0.75
N SER A 116 -5.27 -11.07 0.90
CA SER A 116 -5.32 -12.45 0.43
C SER A 116 -5.07 -13.46 1.57
N PRO A 117 -5.51 -14.72 1.41
CA PRO A 117 -5.26 -15.79 2.36
C PRO A 117 -3.77 -16.08 2.56
N ILE A 118 -3.40 -16.50 3.77
CA ILE A 118 -2.02 -16.89 4.10
C ILE A 118 -1.50 -18.04 3.22
N SER A 119 -2.38 -18.91 2.72
CA SER A 119 -2.03 -20.01 1.82
C SER A 119 -1.48 -19.56 0.47
N GLU A 120 -1.71 -18.30 0.09
CA GLU A 120 -1.16 -17.70 -1.14
C GLU A 120 0.26 -17.16 -0.92
N TYR A 121 0.77 -17.19 0.32
CA TYR A 121 2.12 -16.80 0.67
C TYR A 121 2.92 -18.05 1.07
N GLY A 122 4.12 -18.23 0.52
CA GLY A 122 5.00 -19.39 0.72
C GLY A 122 5.59 -19.55 2.15
N GLY A 123 4.91 -19.04 3.18
CA GLY A 123 5.22 -19.29 4.59
C GLY A 123 6.16 -18.29 5.30
N GLY A 124 6.65 -17.25 4.62
CA GLY A 124 7.68 -16.34 5.15
C GLY A 124 7.24 -14.91 5.50
N GLY A 125 5.94 -14.64 5.63
CA GLY A 125 5.41 -13.27 5.80
C GLY A 125 4.76 -13.01 7.16
N GLY A 126 4.58 -11.73 7.50
CA GLY A 126 3.89 -11.29 8.71
C GLY A 126 4.43 -9.96 9.23
N THR A 127 3.86 -9.49 10.34
CA THR A 127 4.37 -8.33 11.09
C THR A 127 5.00 -8.84 12.38
N TYR A 128 6.27 -8.52 12.59
CA TYR A 128 6.94 -8.69 13.87
C TYR A 128 6.92 -7.36 14.63
N PHE A 129 6.55 -7.40 15.91
CA PHE A 129 6.63 -6.26 16.81
C PHE A 129 7.83 -6.44 17.73
N GLU A 130 8.83 -5.56 17.61
CA GLU A 130 9.93 -5.50 18.55
C GLU A 130 9.43 -4.88 19.87
N GLY A 131 9.49 -5.67 20.94
CA GLY A 131 9.13 -5.22 22.28
C GLY A 131 10.19 -4.29 22.88
N LEU A 132 9.77 -3.52 23.89
CA LEU A 132 10.68 -2.81 24.80
C LEU A 132 11.24 -3.77 25.85
#